data_AF-A0A6A2F3C1-F1
#
_entry.id   AF-A0A6A2F3C1-F1
#
_cell.length_a   1.000
_cell.length_b   1.000
_cell.length_c   1.000
_cell.angle_alpha   90.00
_cell.angle_beta   90.00
_cell.angle_gamma   90.00
#
_symmetry.space_group_name_H-M   'P 1'
#
loop_
_entity.id
_entity.type
_entity.pdbx_description
1 polymer ?
#
loop_
_entity_poly.entity_id
_entity_poly.type
_entity_poly.pdbx_seq_one_letter_code
_entity_poly.pdbx_strand_id
1 'polypeptide(L)'
;MLKMQEGAVRLFFEGTTLYVPKQKKAEGVAFEYEGENNRYILMLFNHGEKGALPAKNKPFLEKILGAVKMTFKDVAMMNIANTQPAFEDLKGYFVPAALFLWGIEPQTLGIKANKYEPILFDKVKVICLDSLPEIESNDELKKKLWSILKQHFLQ
;
A
#
# COMPACT_ATOMS: atom_id res chain seq x y z
N MET A 1 31.52 -24.87 -30.10
CA MET A 1 30.96 -23.86 -29.18
C MET A 1 29.44 -23.88 -29.33
N LEU A 2 28.75 -24.48 -28.37
CA LEU A 2 27.29 -24.63 -28.35
C LEU A 2 26.70 -23.53 -27.46
N LYS A 3 25.92 -22.60 -28.02
CA LYS A 3 25.13 -21.65 -27.22
C LYS A 3 23.93 -22.42 -26.65
N MET A 4 23.89 -22.55 -25.32
CA MET A 4 22.74 -23.07 -24.59
C MET A 4 21.64 -22.00 -24.59
N GLN A 5 20.49 -22.33 -25.18
CA GLN A 5 19.23 -21.62 -24.93
C GLN A 5 18.48 -22.34 -23.81
N GLU A 6 17.82 -21.55 -22.97
CA GLU A 6 17.24 -21.90 -21.67
C GLU A 6 16.21 -23.02 -21.72
N GLY A 7 16.14 -23.74 -20.60
CA GLY A 7 15.46 -25.02 -20.41
C GLY A 7 13.96 -25.00 -20.71
N ALA A 8 13.56 -25.79 -21.69
CA ALA A 8 12.21 -26.32 -21.81
C ALA A 8 12.11 -27.61 -20.99
N VAL A 9 11.22 -27.65 -20.00
CA VAL A 9 10.85 -28.90 -19.30
C VAL A 9 9.98 -29.72 -20.27
N ARG A 10 10.49 -30.87 -20.70
CA ARG A 10 9.76 -31.83 -21.54
C ARG A 10 9.22 -32.94 -20.66
N LEU A 11 7.91 -32.99 -20.48
CA LEU A 11 7.21 -34.17 -19.97
C LEU A 11 6.35 -34.72 -21.10
N PHE A 12 6.64 -35.96 -21.53
CA PHE A 12 5.96 -36.63 -22.63
C PHE A 12 4.79 -37.44 -22.09
N PHE A 13 3.58 -37.17 -22.59
CA PHE A 13 2.45 -38.10 -22.54
C PHE A 13 1.75 -38.10 -23.90
N GLU A 14 1.28 -39.28 -24.30
CA GLU A 14 0.73 -39.60 -25.61
C GLU A 14 -0.35 -38.61 -26.07
N GLY A 15 -0.20 -38.11 -27.29
CA GLY A 15 -1.34 -37.87 -28.17
C GLY A 15 -2.05 -36.52 -28.16
N THR A 16 -1.73 -35.57 -27.28
CA THR A 16 -2.27 -34.20 -27.42
C THR A 16 -1.32 -33.16 -26.85
N THR A 17 -0.69 -32.36 -27.70
CA THR A 17 0.03 -31.16 -27.25
C THR A 17 -1.00 -30.12 -26.81
N LEU A 18 -1.37 -30.15 -25.54
CA LEU A 18 -2.10 -29.04 -24.93
C LEU A 18 -1.13 -27.87 -24.79
N TYR A 19 -1.17 -26.95 -25.76
CA TYR A 19 -0.53 -25.66 -25.61
C TYR A 19 -1.32 -24.89 -24.55
N VAL A 20 -0.87 -24.98 -23.29
CA VAL A 20 -1.25 -23.98 -22.29
C VAL A 20 -0.52 -22.72 -22.74
N PRO A 21 -1.19 -21.66 -23.25
CA PRO A 21 -0.52 -20.40 -23.40
C PRO A 21 0.03 -20.09 -22.00
N LYS A 22 1.36 -20.00 -21.88
CA LYS A 22 1.94 -19.31 -20.75
C LYS A 22 1.32 -17.93 -20.84
N GLN A 23 0.26 -17.69 -20.08
CA GLN A 23 -0.11 -16.34 -19.73
C GLN A 23 1.19 -15.75 -19.24
N LYS A 24 1.67 -14.75 -19.97
CA LYS A 24 2.69 -13.85 -19.46
C LYS A 24 2.02 -13.27 -18.22
N LYS A 25 2.22 -13.94 -17.08
CA LYS A 25 1.98 -13.35 -15.77
C LYS A 25 2.75 -12.05 -15.91
N ALA A 26 2.02 -10.93 -15.99
CA ALA A 26 2.64 -9.62 -15.95
C ALA A 26 3.68 -9.74 -14.84
N GLU A 27 4.95 -9.53 -15.17
CA GLU A 27 6.03 -9.57 -14.20
C GLU A 27 5.55 -8.67 -13.05
N GLY A 28 5.08 -9.30 -11.98
CA GLY A 28 4.22 -8.62 -11.02
C GLY A 28 5.05 -7.52 -10.40
N VAL A 29 4.53 -6.29 -10.38
CA VAL A 29 5.19 -5.20 -9.67
C VAL A 29 5.38 -5.67 -8.23
N ALA A 30 6.63 -5.97 -7.87
CA ALA A 30 6.99 -6.40 -6.53
C ALA A 30 7.17 -5.15 -5.68
N PHE A 31 6.37 -5.02 -4.63
CA PHE A 31 6.46 -3.89 -3.71
C PHE A 31 7.30 -4.27 -2.50
N GLU A 32 8.21 -3.38 -2.12
CA GLU A 32 8.86 -3.43 -0.80
C GLU A 32 7.93 -2.77 0.22
N TYR A 33 7.43 -3.55 1.18
CA TYR A 33 6.56 -3.06 2.24
C TYR A 33 6.84 -3.75 3.57
N GLU A 34 6.42 -3.11 4.66
CA GLU A 34 6.49 -3.63 6.04
C GLU A 34 5.07 -3.90 6.57
N GLY A 35 4.94 -4.90 7.45
CA GLY A 35 3.66 -5.31 8.03
C GLY A 35 3.03 -6.53 7.33
N GLU A 36 1.91 -7.03 7.88
CA GLU A 36 1.27 -8.27 7.41
C GLU A 36 -0.05 -8.02 6.64
N ASN A 37 -0.52 -6.76 6.58
CA ASN A 37 -1.78 -6.38 5.93
C ASN A 37 -3.02 -7.17 6.41
N ASN A 38 -3.03 -7.63 7.67
CA ASN A 38 -4.08 -8.54 8.18
C ASN A 38 -5.49 -7.92 8.16
N ARG A 39 -5.62 -6.60 8.00
CA ARG A 39 -6.90 -5.89 7.93
C ARG A 39 -7.12 -5.16 6.61
N TYR A 40 -6.33 -5.46 5.57
CA TYR A 40 -6.44 -4.85 4.24
C TYR A 40 -6.32 -3.31 4.28
N ILE A 41 -5.42 -2.80 5.11
CA ILE A 41 -5.16 -1.37 5.25
C ILE A 41 -3.77 -1.09 4.71
N LEU A 42 -3.70 -0.32 3.64
CA LEU A 42 -2.44 0.12 3.04
C LEU A 42 -2.15 1.56 3.45
N MET A 43 -0.95 1.82 3.94
CA MET A 43 -0.44 3.14 4.30
C MET A 43 0.75 3.48 3.42
N LEU A 44 0.62 4.56 2.65
CA LEU A 44 1.70 5.08 1.81
C LEU A 44 2.35 6.28 2.47
N PHE A 45 3.68 6.28 2.44
CA PHE A 45 4.53 7.36 2.90
C PHE A 45 5.44 7.82 1.78
N ASN A 46 5.90 9.07 1.84
CA ASN A 46 6.89 9.59 0.91
C ASN A 46 7.99 10.31 1.69
N HIS A 47 9.15 9.66 1.85
CA HIS A 47 10.31 10.23 2.54
C HIS A 47 11.64 9.67 2.02
N GLY A 48 12.73 10.42 2.21
CA GLY A 48 14.07 10.03 1.72
C GLY A 48 14.78 8.94 2.52
N GLU A 49 14.28 8.55 3.70
CA GLU A 49 14.90 7.48 4.51
C GLU A 49 14.58 6.08 3.95
N LYS A 50 15.48 5.10 4.21
CA LYS A 50 15.29 3.69 3.81
C LYS A 50 14.22 3.03 4.67
N GLY A 51 13.46 2.11 4.06
CA GLY A 51 12.38 1.36 4.72
C GLY A 51 11.02 2.03 4.50
N ALA A 52 9.97 1.38 5.01
CA ALA A 52 8.60 1.86 4.83
C ALA A 52 8.27 3.06 5.73
N LEU A 53 8.92 3.16 6.89
CA LEU A 53 8.64 4.17 7.91
C LEU A 53 9.90 4.61 8.65
N PRO A 54 10.17 5.93 8.79
CA PRO A 54 11.31 6.43 9.55
C PRO A 54 11.22 6.02 11.02
N ALA A 55 12.34 5.64 11.64
CA ALA A 55 12.36 5.18 13.04
C ALA A 55 11.76 6.21 14.01
N LYS A 56 12.00 7.51 13.76
CA LYS A 56 11.45 8.62 14.55
C LYS A 56 9.92 8.71 14.51
N ASN A 57 9.29 8.26 13.42
CA ASN A 57 7.84 8.32 13.24
C ASN A 57 7.12 7.07 13.80
N LYS A 58 7.86 5.99 14.09
CA LYS A 58 7.30 4.73 14.60
C LYS A 58 6.47 4.92 15.87
N PRO A 59 6.96 5.58 16.94
CA PRO A 59 6.20 5.71 18.18
C PRO A 59 4.87 6.47 18.00
N PHE A 60 4.84 7.45 17.09
CA PHE A 60 3.61 8.20 16.82
C PHE A 60 2.57 7.34 16.08
N LEU A 61 2.99 6.60 15.05
CA LEU A 61 2.09 5.69 14.34
C LEU A 61 1.62 4.53 15.23
N GLU A 62 2.46 4.01 16.13
CA GLU A 62 2.05 3.02 17.13
C GLU A 62 0.94 3.54 18.04
N LYS A 63 1.03 4.79 18.50
CA LYS A 63 -0.03 5.43 19.29
C LYS A 63 -1.34 5.54 18.50
N ILE A 64 -1.26 5.92 17.22
CA ILE A 64 -2.42 6.01 16.33
C ILE A 64 -3.09 4.64 16.18
N LEU A 65 -2.33 3.60 15.84
CA LEU A 65 -2.83 2.24 15.66
C LEU A 65 -3.40 1.70 16.98
N GLY A 66 -2.70 1.89 18.10
CA GLY A 66 -3.13 1.45 19.41
C GLY A 66 -4.46 2.07 19.86
N ALA A 67 -4.69 3.35 19.53
CA ALA A 67 -5.96 4.04 19.82
C ALA A 67 -7.17 3.42 19.11
N VAL A 68 -6.96 2.72 17.99
CA VAL A 68 -7.98 1.98 17.24
C VAL A 68 -7.85 0.46 17.39
N LYS A 69 -7.12 -0.01 18.43
CA LYS A 69 -6.88 -1.43 18.72
C LYS A 69 -6.25 -2.20 17.57
N MET A 70 -5.28 -1.58 16.90
CA MET A 70 -4.48 -2.17 15.83
C MET A 70 -2.99 -2.11 16.18
N THR A 71 -2.21 -2.88 15.42
CA THR A 71 -0.76 -2.95 15.49
C THR A 71 -0.16 -2.87 14.08
N PHE A 72 1.17 -2.80 13.96
CA PHE A 72 1.83 -2.83 12.65
C PHE A 72 1.57 -4.09 11.83
N LYS A 73 1.16 -5.20 12.46
CA LYS A 73 0.78 -6.42 11.75
C LYS A 73 -0.54 -6.27 11.00
N ASP A 74 -1.40 -5.36 11.45
CA ASP A 74 -2.73 -5.17 10.86
C ASP A 74 -2.71 -4.36 9.57
N VAL A 75 -1.58 -3.71 9.26
CA VAL A 75 -1.43 -2.78 8.16
C VAL A 75 -0.28 -3.19 7.24
N ALA A 76 -0.34 -2.78 5.97
CA ALA A 76 0.81 -2.72 5.08
C ALA A 76 1.31 -1.28 5.02
N MET A 77 2.61 -1.09 5.12
CA MET A 77 3.27 0.22 5.03
C MET A 77 4.27 0.20 3.90
N MET A 78 4.23 1.21 3.03
CA MET A 78 5.11 1.31 1.88
C MET A 78 5.61 2.75 1.71
N ASN A 79 6.89 2.91 1.41
CA ASN A 79 7.47 4.18 1.03
C ASN A 79 7.54 4.30 -0.49
N ILE A 80 6.92 5.33 -1.05
CA ILE A 80 6.85 5.59 -2.49
C ILE A 80 7.92 6.59 -2.97
N ALA A 81 8.91 6.95 -2.14
CA ALA A 81 9.93 7.92 -2.57
C ALA A 81 10.75 7.46 -3.78
N ASN A 82 10.98 6.14 -3.89
CA ASN A 82 11.77 5.54 -4.98
C ASN A 82 10.90 4.74 -5.97
N THR A 83 9.58 4.73 -5.79
CA THR A 83 8.64 3.99 -6.63
C THR A 83 7.42 4.85 -6.89
N GLN A 84 6.95 4.92 -8.12
CA GLN A 84 5.77 5.72 -8.46
C GLN A 84 4.65 4.79 -8.90
N PRO A 85 4.01 4.07 -7.95
CA PRO A 85 3.03 3.06 -8.28
C PRO A 85 1.76 3.69 -8.85
N ALA A 86 1.13 3.03 -9.82
CA ALA A 86 -0.24 3.37 -10.20
C ALA A 86 -1.21 2.82 -9.14
N PHE A 87 -2.37 3.45 -8.99
CA PHE A 87 -3.40 2.98 -8.06
C PHE A 87 -3.84 1.55 -8.39
N GLU A 88 -3.93 1.20 -9.68
CA GLU A 88 -4.34 -0.11 -10.16
C GLU A 88 -3.37 -1.21 -9.73
N ASP A 89 -2.06 -0.92 -9.71
CA ASP A 89 -1.04 -1.87 -9.25
C ASP A 89 -1.16 -2.12 -7.75
N LEU A 90 -1.35 -1.05 -6.97
CA LEU A 90 -1.55 -1.14 -5.52
C LEU A 90 -2.82 -1.93 -5.19
N LYS A 91 -3.91 -1.64 -5.92
CA LYS A 91 -5.19 -2.33 -5.75
C LYS A 91 -5.08 -3.81 -6.12
N GLY A 92 -4.42 -4.14 -7.22
CA GLY A 92 -4.22 -5.51 -7.68
C GLY A 92 -3.34 -6.33 -6.72
N TYR A 93 -2.31 -5.72 -6.14
CA TYR A 93 -1.37 -6.41 -5.26
C TYR A 93 -1.87 -6.53 -3.81
N PHE A 94 -2.30 -5.42 -3.20
CA PHE A 94 -2.66 -5.38 -1.77
C PHE A 94 -4.13 -5.67 -1.49
N VAL A 95 -5.00 -5.53 -2.51
CA VAL A 95 -6.46 -5.60 -2.38
C VAL A 95 -6.97 -4.82 -1.15
N PRO A 96 -6.58 -3.54 -0.99
CA PRO A 96 -6.84 -2.81 0.24
C PRO A 96 -8.33 -2.46 0.36
N ALA A 97 -8.89 -2.63 1.56
CA ALA A 97 -10.18 -2.04 1.92
C ALA A 97 -10.03 -0.53 2.19
N ALA A 98 -8.88 -0.11 2.73
CA ALA A 98 -8.57 1.29 2.98
C ALA A 98 -7.14 1.64 2.57
N LEU A 99 -6.97 2.83 1.98
CA LEU A 99 -5.71 3.41 1.54
C LEU A 99 -5.49 4.76 2.22
N PHE A 100 -4.46 4.85 3.04
CA PHE A 100 -4.04 6.08 3.71
C PHE A 100 -2.83 6.68 2.99
N LEU A 101 -2.95 7.94 2.58
CA LEU A 101 -1.90 8.71 1.91
C LEU A 101 -1.34 9.73 2.88
N TRP A 102 -0.14 9.48 3.42
CA TRP A 102 0.49 10.35 4.43
C TRP A 102 1.45 11.34 3.77
N GLY A 103 1.02 12.60 3.65
CA GLY A 103 1.80 13.65 3.00
C GLY A 103 1.97 13.43 1.49
N ILE A 104 1.06 12.69 0.87
CA ILE A 104 1.07 12.38 -0.56
C ILE A 104 -0.15 13.02 -1.21
N GLU A 105 0.08 13.76 -2.29
CA GLU A 105 -0.99 14.32 -3.08
C GLU A 105 -1.71 13.21 -3.88
N PRO A 106 -3.04 13.05 -3.75
CA PRO A 106 -3.78 11.94 -4.38
C PRO A 106 -3.69 11.91 -5.91
N GLN A 107 -3.43 13.07 -6.53
CA GLN A 107 -3.24 13.20 -7.97
C GLN A 107 -2.02 12.42 -8.47
N THR A 108 -1.03 12.15 -7.61
CA THR A 108 0.11 11.28 -7.93
C THR A 108 -0.30 9.85 -8.24
N LEU A 109 -1.46 9.42 -7.73
CA LEU A 109 -2.07 8.12 -7.98
C LEU A 109 -3.26 8.22 -8.96
N GLY A 110 -3.46 9.37 -9.62
CA GLY A 110 -4.62 9.60 -10.50
C GLY A 110 -5.95 9.79 -9.77
N ILE A 111 -5.93 10.03 -8.44
CA ILE A 111 -7.12 10.17 -7.61
C ILE A 111 -7.45 11.65 -7.40
N LYS A 112 -8.73 12.00 -7.44
CA LYS A 112 -9.24 13.33 -7.04
C LYS A 112 -9.87 13.22 -5.65
N ALA A 113 -9.15 13.67 -4.63
CA ALA A 113 -9.61 13.68 -3.24
C ALA A 113 -9.07 14.92 -2.51
N ASN A 114 -9.79 15.37 -1.49
CA ASN A 114 -9.32 16.42 -0.58
C ASN A 114 -8.69 15.79 0.66
N LYS A 115 -7.77 16.52 1.30
CA LYS A 115 -7.19 16.10 2.59
C LYS A 115 -8.29 16.06 3.66
N TYR A 116 -8.23 15.05 4.50
CA TYR A 116 -9.17 14.79 5.59
C TYR A 116 -10.64 14.57 5.20
N GLU A 117 -10.92 14.36 3.91
CA GLU A 117 -12.25 14.01 3.39
C GLU A 117 -12.19 12.61 2.76
N PRO A 118 -12.52 11.54 3.52
CA PRO A 118 -12.49 10.18 2.99
C PRO A 118 -13.43 10.02 1.80
N ILE A 119 -12.95 9.41 0.72
CA ILE A 119 -13.76 9.07 -0.46
C ILE A 119 -13.75 7.57 -0.73
N LEU A 120 -14.72 7.09 -1.50
CA LEU A 120 -14.70 5.75 -2.06
C LEU A 120 -14.23 5.83 -3.52
N PHE A 121 -13.03 5.31 -3.81
CA PHE A 121 -12.46 5.26 -5.14
C PHE A 121 -12.25 3.79 -5.53
N ASP A 122 -12.95 3.34 -6.58
CA ASP A 122 -12.88 1.98 -7.08
C ASP A 122 -12.97 0.89 -5.98
N LYS A 123 -13.96 1.06 -5.10
CA LYS A 123 -14.25 0.22 -3.91
C LYS A 123 -13.20 0.25 -2.79
N VAL A 124 -12.17 1.09 -2.90
CA VAL A 124 -11.18 1.34 -1.85
C VAL A 124 -11.51 2.65 -1.15
N LYS A 125 -11.54 2.65 0.18
CA LYS A 125 -11.69 3.89 0.94
C LYS A 125 -10.36 4.63 0.94
N VAL A 126 -10.28 5.81 0.34
CA VAL A 126 -9.05 6.61 0.26
C VAL A 126 -9.12 7.75 1.26
N ILE A 127 -8.08 7.86 2.09
CA ILE A 127 -7.93 8.90 3.10
C ILE A 127 -6.61 9.64 2.84
N CYS A 128 -6.71 10.92 2.49
CA CYS A 128 -5.54 11.78 2.28
C CYS A 128 -5.25 12.60 3.53
N LEU A 129 -3.99 12.61 3.97
CA LEU A 129 -3.56 13.23 5.21
C LEU A 129 -2.28 14.04 4.97
N ASP A 130 -1.97 14.95 5.88
CA ASP A 130 -0.62 15.49 6.01
C ASP A 130 0.36 14.38 6.47
N SER A 131 1.66 14.66 6.39
CA SER A 131 2.67 13.69 6.80
C SER A 131 2.63 13.43 8.31
N LEU A 132 3.16 12.29 8.76
CA LEU A 132 3.22 11.97 10.19
C LEU A 132 3.88 13.08 11.04
N PRO A 133 5.03 13.66 10.67
CA PRO A 133 5.65 14.75 11.43
C PRO A 133 4.78 16.02 11.51
N GLU A 134 4.12 16.39 10.42
CA GLU A 134 3.23 17.56 10.39
C GLU A 134 2.05 17.36 11.34
N ILE A 135 1.43 16.17 11.30
CA ILE A 135 0.33 15.83 12.21
C ILE A 135 0.82 15.76 13.66
N GLU A 136 1.97 15.15 13.92
CA GLU A 136 2.51 15.05 15.28
C GLU A 136 2.80 16.43 15.91
N SER A 137 3.21 17.40 15.09
CA SER A 137 3.50 18.77 15.53
C SER A 137 2.28 19.68 15.66
N ASN A 138 1.11 19.28 15.14
CA ASN A 138 -0.07 20.14 15.03
C ASN A 138 -1.34 19.52 15.64
N ASP A 139 -1.82 20.11 16.73
CA ASP A 139 -2.99 19.60 17.46
C ASP A 139 -4.31 19.69 16.69
N GLU A 140 -4.46 20.63 15.75
CA GLU A 140 -5.63 20.68 14.87
C GLU A 140 -5.63 19.50 13.89
N LEU A 141 -4.47 19.17 13.32
CA LEU A 141 -4.33 18.02 12.42
C LEU A 141 -4.55 16.70 13.17
N LYS A 142 -4.08 16.57 14.41
CA LYS A 142 -4.39 15.41 15.26
C LYS A 142 -5.89 15.26 15.48
N LYS A 143 -6.62 16.36 15.74
CA LYS A 143 -8.08 16.32 15.92
C LYS A 143 -8.79 15.88 14.63
N LYS A 144 -8.36 16.38 13.46
CA LYS A 144 -8.90 15.96 12.16
C LYS A 144 -8.66 14.46 11.91
N LEU A 145 -7.43 13.98 12.13
CA LEU A 145 -7.10 12.56 12.04
C LEU A 145 -7.98 11.73 12.98
N TRP A 146 -8.10 12.13 14.24
CA TRP A 146 -8.92 11.42 15.23
C TRP A 146 -10.39 11.32 14.84
N SER A 147 -10.94 12.37 14.22
CA SER A 147 -12.32 12.33 13.69
C SER A 147 -12.50 11.22 12.65
N ILE A 148 -11.55 11.12 11.70
CA ILE A 148 -11.56 10.10 10.65
C ILE A 148 -11.41 8.69 11.23
N LEU A 149 -10.46 8.51 12.15
CA LEU A 149 -10.21 7.21 12.79
C LEU A 149 -11.44 6.70 13.55
N LYS A 150 -12.11 7.59 14.31
CA LYS A 150 -13.36 7.24 14.99
C LYS A 150 -14.44 6.79 14.02
N GLN A 151 -14.67 7.58 12.97
CA GLN A 151 -15.66 7.25 11.94
C GLN A 151 -15.36 5.94 11.22
N HIS A 152 -14.09 5.60 11.06
CA HIS A 152 -13.71 4.43 10.28
C HIS A 152 -13.60 3.13 11.09
N PHE A 153 -13.18 3.21 12.36
CA PHE A 153 -12.80 2.02 13.15
C PHE A 153 -13.53 1.87 14.48
N LEU A 154 -14.18 2.92 14.99
CA LEU A 154 -14.76 2.94 16.35
C LEU A 154 -16.27 3.25 16.36
N GLN A 155 -16.94 3.20 15.20
CA GLN A 155 -18.40 3.29 15.10
C GLN A 155 -19.09 1.98 15.44
#